data_AF-A0A2I2FN12-F1
#
_entry.id   AF-A0A2I2FN12-F1
#
_cell.length_a   1.000
_cell.length_b   1.000
_cell.length_c   1.000
_cell.angle_alpha   90.00
_cell.angle_beta   90.00
_cell.angle_gamma   90.00
#
_symmetry.space_group_name_H-M   'P 1'
#
loop_
_entity.id
_entity.type
_entity.pdbx_description
1 polymer ?
#
loop_
_entity_poly.entity_id
_entity_poly.type
_entity_poly.pdbx_seq_one_letter_code
_entity_poly.pdbx_strand_id
1 'polypeptide(L)'
;MLVMDEEPIVWTDWFFSGDPPESIKGTETNSDKDFPRFFSEDEDFIVRGQTGQSKYTSYETIQVYWLWSNGYRKYVGKIFPDYTRSHALQRIHCRPRALAGRRIPDIIDDAVHEFDRFCQEARAYTHIYRFCPANERIYFPKFHGVVTDMQRYSSGSVNQRAVVLEALRPSLRSRRVLGENTTELPETFSDILANLPLSPFEYEWYCSLLKDRLRRLDALHRIGVTHGDVKDRHFRVPGDFYDTVLYDFSESYAFSEKKPLVVNACKPRPLKCISKCEQECVKSQVEQRAVDRDFRSHLIRLISQDTVDDSLSQSLDKEEEWLELIVLKVYHRPDYFLMPTLNSIFPFLEEVRPECDPCWHIRRGRLLHHYEPVWAVAMGKRHLDPITFENEAQFETIVECDRSRILLCLVPKWWNISIRAIRDPDLKDTSGLVDKLRDACLRLVFSHGTPGFVIGHREFLGTDKEDREIRDNQNVVKESLEPSGRDVESM
;
A
#
# COMPACT_ATOMS: atom_id res chain seq x y z
N MET A 1 10.22 -2.01 59.27
CA MET A 1 10.01 -1.49 57.91
C MET A 1 11.17 -1.97 57.06
N LEU A 2 10.98 -3.05 56.31
CA LEU A 2 11.92 -3.45 55.27
C LEU A 2 11.75 -2.45 54.12
N VAL A 3 12.79 -1.68 53.85
CA VAL A 3 12.92 -0.94 52.61
C VAL A 3 13.09 -2.02 51.54
N MET A 4 12.04 -2.25 50.76
CA MET A 4 12.18 -3.02 49.53
C MET A 4 13.01 -2.15 48.59
N ASP A 5 14.26 -2.56 48.35
CA ASP A 5 15.05 -2.06 47.23
C ASP A 5 14.26 -2.41 45.96
N GLU A 6 13.54 -1.44 45.41
CA GLU A 6 12.92 -1.55 44.10
C GLU A 6 14.06 -1.76 43.09
N GLU A 7 14.13 -2.94 42.49
CA GLU A 7 15.04 -3.19 41.37
C GLU A 7 14.85 -2.10 40.31
N PRO A 8 15.94 -1.54 39.75
CA PRO A 8 15.83 -0.47 38.77
C PRO A 8 15.05 -0.98 37.55
N ILE A 9 13.86 -0.40 37.32
CA ILE A 9 13.01 -0.76 36.18
C ILE A 9 13.84 -0.67 34.89
N VAL A 10 14.01 -1.81 34.21
CA VAL A 10 14.76 -1.91 32.96
C VAL A 10 14.05 -1.08 31.89
N TRP A 11 14.82 -0.33 31.09
CA TRP A 11 14.27 0.56 30.05
C TRP A 11 13.28 -0.16 29.13
N THR A 12 13.61 -1.40 28.74
CA THR A 12 12.76 -2.29 27.94
C THR A 12 11.38 -2.47 28.57
N ASP A 13 11.34 -2.89 29.84
CA ASP A 13 10.09 -3.14 30.56
C ASP A 13 9.31 -1.83 30.75
N TRP A 14 10.00 -0.72 31.00
CA TRP A 14 9.33 0.57 31.11
C TRP A 14 8.74 1.06 29.78
N PHE A 15 9.48 0.91 28.68
CA PHE A 15 9.05 1.34 27.35
C PHE A 15 7.85 0.53 26.88
N PHE A 16 7.88 -0.79 27.04
CA PHE A 16 6.77 -1.69 26.69
C PHE A 16 5.72 -1.83 27.79
N SER A 17 5.87 -1.15 28.93
CA SER A 17 4.97 -1.24 30.08
C SER A 17 4.80 -2.65 30.66
N GLY A 18 5.89 -3.43 30.68
CA GLY A 18 5.97 -4.78 31.26
C GLY A 18 5.84 -5.92 30.25
N ASP A 19 5.36 -5.63 29.03
CA ASP A 19 5.08 -6.66 28.02
C ASP A 19 5.85 -6.44 26.70
N PRO A 20 7.19 -6.58 26.68
CA PRO A 20 7.93 -6.51 25.43
C PRO A 20 7.55 -7.67 24.50
N PRO A 21 7.45 -7.44 23.19
CA PRO A 21 7.24 -8.49 22.19
C PRO A 21 8.34 -9.55 22.27
N GLU A 22 7.97 -10.83 22.16
CA GLU A 22 8.93 -11.94 22.18
C GLU A 22 10.04 -11.79 21.13
N SER A 23 9.69 -11.26 19.95
CA SER A 23 10.63 -11.00 18.86
C SER A 23 11.72 -10.00 19.21
N ILE A 24 11.49 -9.10 20.19
CA ILE A 24 12.43 -8.06 20.61
C ILE A 24 13.29 -8.52 21.80
N LYS A 25 12.83 -9.51 22.57
CA LYS A 25 13.47 -10.00 23.80
C LYS A 25 14.77 -10.80 23.59
N GLY A 26 15.14 -11.16 22.35
CA GLY A 26 16.16 -12.19 22.07
C GLY A 26 17.34 -11.80 21.17
N THR A 27 17.49 -10.54 20.76
CA THR A 27 18.56 -10.14 19.82
C THR A 27 19.19 -8.82 20.25
N GLU A 28 20.53 -8.79 20.34
CA GLU A 28 21.34 -7.58 20.53
C GLU A 28 20.87 -6.49 19.56
N THR A 29 20.10 -5.53 20.08
CA THR A 29 19.66 -4.38 19.29
C THR A 29 20.76 -3.33 19.28
N ASN A 30 21.37 -3.18 18.10
CA ASN A 30 22.13 -2.03 17.61
C ASN A 30 23.66 -2.11 17.70
N SER A 31 24.23 -2.45 16.55
CA SER A 31 25.36 -1.68 16.04
C SER A 31 24.86 -0.90 14.81
N ASP A 32 25.07 0.42 14.78
CA ASP A 32 24.93 1.24 13.55
C ASP A 32 25.87 0.79 12.43
N LYS A 33 26.75 -0.19 12.69
CA LYS A 33 27.82 -0.64 11.80
C LYS A 33 27.34 -1.66 10.77
N ASP A 34 26.11 -2.16 10.86
CA ASP A 34 25.59 -3.25 10.03
C ASP A 34 24.29 -2.92 9.27
N PHE A 35 24.09 -1.66 8.86
CA PHE A 35 23.00 -1.37 7.93
C PHE A 35 23.21 -2.18 6.63
N PRO A 36 22.17 -2.88 6.13
CA PRO A 36 22.26 -3.59 4.86
C PRO A 36 22.73 -2.64 3.77
N ARG A 37 23.86 -2.95 3.14
CA ARG A 37 24.36 -2.15 2.02
C ARG A 37 23.49 -2.39 0.80
N PHE A 38 23.18 -1.31 0.09
CA PHE A 38 22.56 -1.42 -1.22
C PHE A 38 23.62 -1.88 -2.23
N PHE A 39 23.36 -3.01 -2.89
CA PHE A 39 24.13 -3.48 -4.04
C PHE A 39 23.24 -3.36 -5.27
N SER A 40 23.65 -2.56 -6.26
CA SER A 40 22.99 -2.55 -7.56
C SER A 40 23.30 -3.89 -8.26
N GLU A 41 22.28 -4.53 -8.82
CA GLU A 41 22.44 -5.73 -9.65
C GLU A 41 23.16 -5.40 -10.97
N ASP A 42 23.12 -4.13 -11.40
CA ASP A 42 23.65 -3.64 -12.67
C ASP A 42 24.76 -2.59 -12.45
N GLU A 43 25.81 -2.60 -13.28
CA GLU A 43 26.94 -1.65 -13.21
C GLU A 43 26.55 -0.22 -13.67
N ASP A 44 25.43 -0.06 -14.39
CA ASP A 44 24.95 1.21 -14.97
C ASP A 44 23.98 1.99 -14.05
N PHE A 45 24.40 2.23 -12.80
CA PHE A 45 23.60 2.96 -11.82
C PHE A 45 23.78 4.49 -11.96
N ILE A 46 22.68 5.23 -12.12
CA ILE A 46 22.74 6.70 -12.24
C ILE A 46 21.65 7.39 -11.40
N VAL A 47 22.06 8.38 -10.60
CA VAL A 47 21.16 9.28 -9.88
C VAL A 47 20.64 10.35 -10.86
N ARG A 48 19.34 10.38 -11.14
CA ARG A 48 18.75 11.38 -12.06
C ARG A 48 17.35 11.77 -11.67
N GLY A 49 17.05 13.07 -11.74
CA GLY A 49 15.70 13.61 -11.58
C GLY A 49 15.26 13.66 -10.11
N GLN A 50 15.18 14.87 -9.57
CA GLN A 50 14.66 15.14 -8.24
C GLN A 50 13.14 14.92 -8.21
N THR A 51 12.64 14.22 -7.20
CA THR A 51 11.19 13.93 -7.03
C THR A 51 10.45 14.96 -6.20
N GLY A 52 11.16 15.82 -5.46
CA GLY A 52 10.59 16.82 -4.56
C GLY A 52 10.35 18.19 -5.20
N GLN A 53 9.33 18.91 -4.72
CA GLN A 53 8.98 20.29 -5.12
C GLN A 53 9.93 21.37 -4.58
N SER A 54 11.07 21.01 -3.95
CA SER A 54 11.99 22.01 -3.42
C SER A 54 12.65 22.77 -4.57
N LYS A 55 12.17 24.00 -4.81
CA LYS A 55 12.79 24.95 -5.76
C LYS A 55 14.19 25.41 -5.31
N TYR A 56 14.60 25.09 -4.09
CA TYR A 56 15.90 25.44 -3.52
C TYR A 56 16.69 24.18 -3.15
N THR A 57 17.72 23.88 -3.92
CA THR A 57 18.71 22.84 -3.62
C THR A 57 19.78 23.43 -2.71
N SER A 58 19.57 23.40 -1.39
CA SER A 58 20.69 23.56 -0.46
C SER A 58 21.28 22.19 -0.14
N TYR A 59 22.61 22.13 -0.01
CA TYR A 59 23.33 20.91 0.37
C TYR A 59 23.01 20.43 1.80
N GLU A 60 22.26 21.21 2.57
CA GLU A 60 21.88 20.93 3.97
C GLU A 60 20.48 20.31 4.11
N THR A 61 19.76 20.15 2.99
CA THR A 61 18.41 19.58 2.99
C THR A 61 18.40 18.12 2.55
N ILE A 62 17.46 17.35 3.10
CA ILE A 62 17.21 15.99 2.61
C ILE A 62 16.62 16.10 1.21
N GLN A 63 17.20 15.37 0.27
CA GLN A 63 16.81 15.38 -1.13
C GLN A 63 16.33 13.99 -1.53
N VAL A 64 15.42 13.90 -2.50
CA VAL A 64 14.88 12.64 -2.98
C VAL A 64 15.06 12.57 -4.49
N TYR A 65 15.68 11.49 -4.96
CA TYR A 65 16.02 11.29 -6.37
C TYR A 65 15.52 9.95 -6.89
N TRP A 66 15.20 9.90 -8.18
CA TRP A 66 15.08 8.61 -8.86
C TRP A 66 16.46 8.00 -9.09
N LEU A 67 16.53 6.70 -8.85
CA LEU A 67 17.69 5.88 -9.14
C LEU A 67 17.38 5.01 -10.35
N TRP A 68 18.22 5.16 -11.37
CA TRP A 68 18.07 4.49 -12.65
C TRP A 68 19.01 3.28 -12.71
N SER A 69 18.47 2.16 -13.20
CA SER A 69 19.18 0.91 -13.48
C SER A 69 18.78 0.46 -14.88
N ASN A 70 19.73 0.16 -15.77
CA ASN A 70 19.48 -0.26 -17.16
C ASN A 70 18.50 0.66 -17.92
N GLY A 71 18.58 1.97 -17.70
CA GLY A 71 17.69 2.95 -18.36
C GLY A 71 16.27 3.05 -17.80
N TYR A 72 15.94 2.34 -16.71
CA TYR A 72 14.64 2.41 -16.05
C TYR A 72 14.74 2.95 -14.62
N ARG A 73 13.73 3.72 -14.20
CA ARG A 73 13.56 4.17 -12.80
C ARG A 73 13.14 2.99 -11.93
N LYS A 74 14.09 2.38 -11.22
CA LYS A 74 13.88 1.16 -10.42
C LYS A 74 13.72 1.46 -8.94
N TYR A 75 14.45 2.44 -8.41
CA TYR A 75 14.45 2.78 -6.98
C TYR A 75 14.31 4.28 -6.74
N VAL A 76 14.10 4.64 -5.47
CA VAL A 76 14.20 6.01 -4.97
C VAL A 76 15.30 6.07 -3.92
N GLY A 77 16.18 7.06 -4.06
CA GLY A 77 17.24 7.36 -3.10
C GLY A 77 16.88 8.61 -2.33
N LYS A 78 16.69 8.47 -1.03
CA LYS A 78 16.57 9.61 -0.11
C LYS A 78 17.96 9.95 0.39
N ILE A 79 18.50 11.07 -0.09
CA ILE A 79 19.85 11.54 0.15
C ILE A 79 19.86 12.48 1.36
N PHE A 80 20.75 12.20 2.30
CA PHE A 80 20.94 12.93 3.53
C PHE A 80 22.30 13.62 3.52
N PRO A 81 22.37 14.86 4.04
CA PRO A 81 23.64 15.50 4.31
C PRO A 81 24.39 14.79 5.44
N ASP A 82 25.69 15.07 5.55
CA ASP A 82 26.47 14.67 6.71
C ASP A 82 25.95 15.35 7.98
N TYR A 83 25.84 14.56 9.04
CA TYR A 83 25.37 15.03 10.34
C TYR A 83 26.57 15.21 11.28
N THR A 84 26.81 16.46 11.69
CA THR A 84 28.01 16.84 12.45
C THR A 84 27.69 17.11 13.92
N ARG A 85 28.75 17.19 14.74
CA ARG A 85 28.65 17.63 16.14
C ARG A 85 27.98 19.01 16.27
N SER A 86 28.21 19.92 15.33
CA SER A 86 27.57 21.24 15.31
C SER A 86 26.06 21.15 15.12
N HIS A 87 25.58 20.26 14.24
CA HIS A 87 24.15 20.00 14.07
C HIS A 87 23.54 19.39 15.33
N ALA A 88 24.24 18.45 15.97
CA ALA A 88 23.81 17.86 17.23
C ALA A 88 23.69 18.90 18.35
N LEU A 89 24.67 19.81 18.49
CA LEU A 89 24.61 20.93 19.44
C LEU A 89 23.38 21.81 19.20
N GLN A 90 23.11 22.18 17.95
CA GLN A 90 21.94 22.99 17.60
C GLN A 90 20.63 22.28 18.01
N ARG A 91 20.50 20.98 17.69
CA ARG A 91 19.32 20.18 18.10
C ARG A 91 19.18 20.06 19.62
N ILE A 92 20.28 19.94 20.37
CA ILE A 92 20.27 19.94 21.84
C ILE A 92 19.74 21.28 22.36
N HIS A 93 20.22 22.40 21.84
CA HIS A 93 19.77 23.74 22.23
C HIS A 93 18.29 23.99 21.94
N CYS A 94 17.74 23.39 20.88
CA CYS A 94 16.31 23.46 20.57
C CYS A 94 15.44 22.56 21.47
N ARG A 95 16.02 21.71 22.34
CA ARG A 95 15.31 20.74 23.19
C ARG A 95 15.63 20.87 24.69
N PRO A 96 15.60 22.08 25.27
CA PRO A 96 16.05 22.28 26.66
C PRO A 96 15.16 21.56 27.68
N ARG A 97 13.86 21.41 27.40
CA ARG A 97 12.93 20.69 28.28
C ARG A 97 13.17 19.18 28.28
N ALA A 98 13.42 18.59 27.11
CA ALA A 98 13.64 17.15 26.99
C ALA A 98 14.98 16.73 27.63
N LEU A 99 16.00 17.57 27.50
CA LEU A 99 17.36 17.30 27.96
C LEU A 99 17.72 18.01 29.28
N ALA A 100 16.72 18.51 30.00
CA ALA A 100 16.92 19.21 31.26
C ALA A 100 17.71 18.35 32.26
N GLY A 101 18.76 18.93 32.86
CA GLY A 101 19.62 18.28 33.84
C GLY A 101 20.78 17.47 33.24
N ARG A 102 20.91 17.36 31.92
CA ARG A 102 22.06 16.71 31.27
C ARG A 102 23.10 17.75 30.84
N ARG A 103 24.38 17.46 31.06
CA ARG A 103 25.47 18.32 30.60
C ARG A 103 25.79 17.99 29.15
N ILE A 104 25.95 19.01 28.31
CA ILE A 104 26.24 18.86 26.87
C ILE A 104 27.45 17.96 26.60
N PRO A 105 28.60 18.10 27.31
CA PRO A 105 29.75 17.22 27.07
C PRO A 105 29.45 15.73 27.27
N ASP A 106 28.50 15.41 28.15
CA ASP A 106 28.17 14.02 28.50
C ASP A 106 27.23 13.36 27.49
N ILE A 107 26.55 14.13 26.64
CA ILE A 107 25.49 13.63 25.73
C ILE A 107 25.75 13.88 24.25
N ILE A 108 26.76 14.68 23.93
CA ILE A 108 26.96 15.17 22.56
C ILE A 108 27.31 14.06 21.57
N ASP A 109 28.11 13.08 21.98
CA ASP A 109 28.49 11.96 21.12
C ASP A 109 27.28 11.04 20.85
N ASP A 110 26.47 10.77 21.88
CA ASP A 110 25.19 10.07 21.73
C ASP A 110 24.23 10.85 20.82
N ALA A 111 24.17 12.18 20.96
CA ALA A 111 23.30 13.04 20.15
C ALA A 111 23.70 13.07 18.67
N VAL A 112 24.99 12.90 18.33
CA VAL A 112 25.42 12.76 16.93
C VAL A 112 24.83 11.51 16.30
N HIS A 113 24.79 10.40 17.03
CA HIS A 113 24.25 9.13 16.52
C HIS A 113 22.72 9.03 16.60
N GLU A 114 22.11 9.57 17.65
CA GLU A 114 20.67 9.46 17.88
C GLU A 114 19.85 10.48 17.09
N PHE A 115 20.40 11.66 16.81
CA PHE A 115 19.65 12.73 16.13
C PHE A 115 19.93 12.81 14.63
N ASP A 116 20.82 11.96 14.10
CA ASP A 116 21.03 11.85 12.66
C ASP A 116 19.81 11.20 11.99
N ARG A 117 19.11 11.97 11.16
CA ARG A 117 17.91 11.54 10.44
C ARG A 117 18.18 10.38 9.49
N PHE A 118 19.39 10.29 8.93
CA PHE A 118 19.79 9.14 8.11
C PHE A 118 19.77 7.86 8.95
N CYS A 119 20.40 7.89 10.12
CA CYS A 119 20.45 6.75 11.03
C CYS A 119 19.05 6.39 11.55
N GLN A 120 18.22 7.39 11.88
CA GLN A 120 16.83 7.15 12.32
C GLN A 120 16.03 6.39 11.26
N GLU A 121 16.05 6.85 10.01
CA GLU A 121 15.30 6.22 8.93
C GLU A 121 15.87 4.84 8.56
N ALA A 122 17.20 4.70 8.49
CA ALA A 122 17.85 3.42 8.23
C ALA A 122 17.56 2.38 9.33
N ARG A 123 17.59 2.80 10.61
CA ARG A 123 17.22 1.94 11.74
C ARG A 123 15.77 1.51 11.65
N ALA A 124 14.84 2.43 11.41
CA ALA A 124 13.42 2.09 11.29
C ALA A 124 13.15 1.08 10.19
N TYR A 125 13.65 1.29 8.98
CA TYR A 125 13.48 0.33 7.88
C TYR A 125 14.16 -1.01 8.13
N THR A 126 15.35 -1.01 8.74
CA THR A 126 16.03 -2.25 9.14
C THR A 126 15.23 -3.00 10.19
N HIS A 127 14.65 -2.28 11.16
CA HIS A 127 13.83 -2.85 12.22
C HIS A 127 12.52 -3.43 11.67
N ILE A 128 11.84 -2.70 10.78
CA ILE A 128 10.67 -3.19 10.04
C ILE A 128 11.01 -4.46 9.27
N TYR A 129 12.11 -4.46 8.51
CA TYR A 129 12.52 -5.63 7.72
C TYR A 129 12.81 -6.86 8.60
N ARG A 130 13.39 -6.67 9.78
CA ARG A 130 13.76 -7.78 10.69
C ARG A 130 12.58 -8.32 11.49
N PHE A 131 11.77 -7.44 12.07
CA PHE A 131 10.80 -7.81 13.10
C PHE A 131 9.34 -7.77 12.63
N CYS A 132 9.04 -7.07 11.54
CA CYS A 132 7.67 -7.03 11.00
C CYS A 132 7.34 -8.34 10.26
N PRO A 133 6.18 -8.97 10.53
CA PRO A 133 5.69 -10.12 9.78
C PRO A 133 5.63 -9.85 8.27
N ALA A 134 5.91 -10.86 7.45
CA ALA A 134 6.01 -10.70 6.00
C ALA A 134 4.77 -10.07 5.35
N ASN A 135 3.59 -10.41 5.86
CA ASN A 135 2.32 -9.91 5.38
C ASN A 135 2.04 -8.45 5.76
N GLU A 136 2.61 -7.94 6.85
CA GLU A 136 2.44 -6.56 7.30
C GLU A 136 3.52 -5.62 6.75
N ARG A 137 4.63 -6.16 6.23
CA ARG A 137 5.69 -5.35 5.58
C ARG A 137 5.17 -4.53 4.40
N ILE A 138 4.07 -4.95 3.78
CA ILE A 138 3.45 -4.26 2.65
C ILE A 138 2.97 -2.85 3.02
N TYR A 139 2.77 -2.57 4.32
CA TYR A 139 2.37 -1.26 4.83
C TYR A 139 3.43 -0.19 4.64
N PHE A 140 4.66 -0.59 4.35
CA PHE A 140 5.83 0.27 4.24
C PHE A 140 6.50 0.09 2.86
N PRO A 141 7.24 1.09 2.36
CA PRO A 141 8.07 0.91 1.18
C PRO A 141 9.09 -0.22 1.36
N LYS A 142 9.34 -1.02 0.31
CA LYS A 142 10.41 -2.03 0.36
C LYS A 142 11.76 -1.33 0.56
N PHE A 143 12.49 -1.75 1.58
CA PHE A 143 13.84 -1.27 1.88
C PHE A 143 14.88 -2.10 1.12
N HIS A 144 15.75 -1.42 0.37
CA HIS A 144 16.80 -2.07 -0.42
C HIS A 144 18.20 -1.89 0.16
N GLY A 145 18.36 -1.10 1.22
CA GLY A 145 19.63 -0.87 1.90
C GLY A 145 20.05 0.59 1.88
N VAL A 146 21.27 0.83 2.33
CA VAL A 146 21.87 2.17 2.39
C VAL A 146 23.10 2.28 1.49
N VAL A 147 23.38 3.50 1.03
CA VAL A 147 24.63 3.89 0.39
C VAL A 147 25.31 4.90 1.31
N THR A 148 26.53 4.61 1.76
CA THR A 148 27.28 5.50 2.67
C THR A 148 28.23 6.44 1.94
N ASP A 149 28.50 6.18 0.66
CA ASP A 149 29.38 6.98 -0.19
C ASP A 149 28.73 7.14 -1.58
N MET A 150 28.03 8.25 -1.76
CA MET A 150 27.37 8.60 -3.02
C MET A 150 28.34 9.18 -4.07
N GLN A 151 29.61 9.46 -3.74
CA GLN A 151 30.58 10.02 -4.71
C GLN A 151 30.80 9.06 -5.89
N ARG A 152 30.61 7.76 -5.67
CA ARG A 152 30.67 6.73 -6.71
C ARG A 152 29.59 6.88 -7.79
N TYR A 153 28.52 7.61 -7.51
CA TYR A 153 27.30 7.65 -8.33
C TYR A 153 26.91 9.07 -8.80
N SER A 154 27.67 10.10 -8.39
CA SER A 154 27.43 11.49 -8.75
C SER A 154 28.74 12.27 -8.80
N SER A 155 28.92 13.15 -9.79
CA SER A 155 30.12 13.98 -9.97
C SER A 155 30.21 15.17 -8.99
N GLY A 156 29.39 15.19 -7.94
CA GLY A 156 29.31 16.26 -6.94
C GLY A 156 30.09 15.94 -5.67
N SER A 157 30.88 16.90 -5.19
CA SER A 157 31.88 16.76 -4.13
C SER A 157 31.34 16.83 -2.69
N VAL A 158 30.33 16.04 -2.34
CA VAL A 158 29.89 15.91 -0.93
C VAL A 158 29.69 14.45 -0.57
N ASN A 159 30.25 14.03 0.57
CA ASN A 159 29.95 12.74 1.21
C ASN A 159 28.47 12.72 1.57
N GLN A 160 27.66 12.25 0.64
CA GLN A 160 26.23 12.12 0.84
C GLN A 160 25.91 10.64 1.07
N ARG A 161 24.98 10.41 2.00
CA ARG A 161 24.49 9.08 2.37
C ARG A 161 23.06 8.96 1.89
N ALA A 162 22.64 7.77 1.47
CA ALA A 162 21.29 7.56 0.96
C ALA A 162 20.63 6.32 1.56
N VAL A 163 19.34 6.44 1.86
CA VAL A 163 18.45 5.30 2.10
C VAL A 163 17.76 4.96 0.78
N VAL A 164 17.91 3.71 0.33
CA VAL A 164 17.37 3.24 -0.94
C VAL A 164 16.06 2.49 -0.70
N LEU A 165 14.99 2.97 -1.32
CA LEU A 165 13.63 2.49 -1.15
C LEU A 165 12.99 2.14 -2.49
N GLU A 166 11.90 1.39 -2.40
CA GLU A 166 10.98 1.15 -3.50
C GLU A 166 10.54 2.45 -4.20
N ALA A 167 10.49 2.40 -5.53
CA ALA A 167 9.98 3.47 -6.36
C ALA A 167 8.44 3.53 -6.35
N LEU A 168 7.87 4.33 -5.46
CA LEU A 168 6.42 4.57 -5.40
C LEU A 168 5.97 5.61 -6.44
N ARG A 169 4.82 5.36 -7.08
CA ARG A 169 4.20 6.25 -8.07
C ARG A 169 2.70 6.35 -7.81
N PRO A 170 2.04 7.46 -8.22
CA PRO A 170 0.58 7.59 -8.16
C PRO A 170 -0.06 6.68 -9.23
N SER A 171 -0.05 5.37 -9.00
CA SER A 171 -0.53 4.35 -9.93
C SER A 171 -0.94 3.09 -9.17
N LEU A 172 -1.83 2.29 -9.74
CA LEU A 172 -2.25 1.00 -9.15
C LEU A 172 -1.08 0.04 -8.87
N ARG A 173 0.03 0.17 -9.60
CA ARG A 173 1.23 -0.64 -9.40
C ARG A 173 1.90 -0.41 -8.06
N SER A 174 1.70 0.73 -7.42
CA SER A 174 2.24 1.01 -6.09
C SER A 174 1.19 0.85 -4.98
N ARG A 175 -0.08 0.57 -5.32
CA ARG A 175 -1.14 0.41 -4.32
C ARG A 175 -0.96 -0.86 -3.52
N ARG A 176 -1.46 -0.83 -2.29
CA ARG A 176 -1.52 -1.97 -1.37
C ARG A 176 -2.98 -2.26 -1.07
N VAL A 177 -3.36 -3.52 -1.24
CA VAL A 177 -4.69 -3.99 -0.88
C VAL A 177 -4.61 -4.53 0.53
N LEU A 178 -5.50 -4.05 1.40
CA LEU A 178 -5.59 -4.46 2.78
C LEU A 178 -6.88 -5.28 2.93
N GLY A 179 -6.81 -6.44 3.58
CA GLY A 179 -7.95 -7.26 3.91
C GLY A 179 -8.78 -6.63 5.03
N GLU A 180 -10.09 -6.81 4.97
CA GLU A 180 -11.04 -6.33 5.94
C GLU A 180 -10.73 -6.89 7.33
N ASN A 181 -10.72 -6.01 8.32
CA ASN A 181 -10.43 -6.34 9.70
C ASN A 181 -11.65 -5.99 10.55
N THR A 182 -12.04 -6.91 11.43
CA THR A 182 -13.17 -6.77 12.35
C THR A 182 -12.86 -5.82 13.51
N THR A 183 -11.71 -5.14 13.52
CA THR A 183 -11.38 -4.18 14.58
C THR A 183 -12.43 -3.08 14.63
N GLU A 184 -13.01 -2.89 15.81
CA GLU A 184 -13.99 -1.85 16.07
C GLU A 184 -13.33 -0.48 15.99
N LEU A 185 -14.09 0.49 15.45
CA LEU A 185 -13.65 1.88 15.46
C LEU A 185 -13.76 2.45 16.87
N PRO A 186 -12.91 3.43 17.24
CA PRO A 186 -13.14 4.19 18.45
C PRO A 186 -14.53 4.85 18.39
N GLU A 187 -15.40 4.60 19.38
CA GLU A 187 -16.79 5.11 19.44
C GLU A 187 -16.86 6.62 19.13
N THR A 188 -15.94 7.37 19.73
CA THR A 188 -15.80 8.83 19.57
C THR A 188 -15.57 9.33 18.14
N PHE A 189 -15.08 8.50 17.21
CA PHE A 189 -14.90 8.90 15.81
C PHE A 189 -16.20 8.73 15.01
N SER A 190 -16.95 7.65 15.28
CA SER A 190 -18.25 7.40 14.67
C SER A 190 -19.24 8.53 14.98
N ASP A 191 -19.25 9.02 16.22
CA ASP A 191 -20.12 10.13 16.65
C ASP A 191 -19.83 11.43 15.90
N ILE A 192 -18.56 11.74 15.65
CA ILE A 192 -18.16 12.95 14.92
C ILE A 192 -18.62 12.87 13.48
N LEU A 193 -18.35 11.74 12.81
CA LEU A 193 -18.74 11.53 11.42
C LEU A 193 -20.27 11.50 11.24
N ALA A 194 -21.02 10.97 12.20
CA ALA A 194 -22.48 10.93 12.16
C ALA A 194 -23.12 12.33 12.16
N ASN A 195 -22.41 13.34 12.66
CA ASN A 195 -22.88 14.74 12.67
C ASN A 195 -22.52 15.53 11.40
N LEU A 196 -21.75 14.93 10.47
CA LEU A 196 -21.38 15.57 9.22
C LEU A 196 -22.39 15.22 8.11
N PRO A 197 -22.60 16.12 7.12
CA PRO A 197 -23.50 15.88 5.98
C PRO A 197 -22.83 14.96 4.94
N LEU A 198 -22.48 13.75 5.36
CA LEU A 198 -21.90 12.69 4.54
C LEU A 198 -22.99 11.73 4.08
N SER A 199 -22.88 11.25 2.84
CA SER A 199 -23.64 10.06 2.44
C SER A 199 -23.14 8.82 3.23
N PRO A 200 -23.97 7.77 3.37
CA PRO A 200 -23.55 6.53 4.00
C PRO A 200 -22.25 5.96 3.41
N PHE A 201 -22.10 6.09 2.08
CA PHE A 201 -20.90 5.62 1.39
C PHE A 201 -19.64 6.44 1.74
N GLU A 202 -19.75 7.78 1.81
CA GLU A 202 -18.64 8.63 2.25
C GLU A 202 -18.24 8.29 3.69
N TYR A 203 -19.23 8.11 4.58
CA TYR A 203 -19.01 7.71 5.97
C TYR A 203 -18.22 6.39 6.06
N GLU A 204 -18.65 5.36 5.33
CA GLU A 204 -17.97 4.05 5.26
C GLU A 204 -16.55 4.17 4.72
N TRP A 205 -16.35 5.00 3.69
CA TRP A 205 -15.03 5.22 3.11
C TRP A 205 -14.05 5.87 4.10
N TYR A 206 -14.45 6.91 4.81
CA TYR A 206 -13.59 7.54 5.85
C TYR A 206 -13.33 6.60 7.03
N CYS A 207 -14.32 5.79 7.41
CA CYS A 207 -14.15 4.73 8.41
C CYS A 207 -13.11 3.70 7.96
N SER A 208 -13.20 3.23 6.71
CA SER A 208 -12.22 2.32 6.11
C SER A 208 -10.83 2.94 6.04
N LEU A 209 -10.71 4.22 5.67
CA LEU A 209 -9.45 4.94 5.62
C LEU A 209 -8.79 5.03 7.01
N LEU A 210 -9.57 5.36 8.05
CA LEU A 210 -9.06 5.42 9.41
C LEU A 210 -8.53 4.07 9.88
N LYS A 211 -9.32 3.00 9.70
CA LYS A 211 -8.90 1.63 10.06
C LYS A 211 -7.59 1.24 9.38
N ASP A 212 -7.48 1.50 8.07
CA ASP A 212 -6.28 1.20 7.29
C ASP A 212 -5.05 1.96 7.83
N ARG A 213 -5.19 3.26 8.14
CA ARG A 213 -4.07 4.07 8.65
C ARG A 213 -3.65 3.66 10.05
N LEU A 214 -4.60 3.43 10.95
CA LEU A 214 -4.33 2.95 12.32
C LEU A 214 -3.62 1.61 12.30
N ARG A 215 -4.08 0.68 11.46
CA ARG A 215 -3.46 -0.64 11.30
C ARG A 215 -1.99 -0.57 10.88
N ARG A 216 -1.62 0.36 10.00
CA ARG A 216 -0.22 0.60 9.61
C ARG A 216 0.62 1.12 10.78
N LEU A 217 0.06 1.99 11.63
CA LEU A 217 0.73 2.47 12.83
C LEU A 217 0.87 1.37 13.89
N ASP A 218 -0.18 0.59 14.13
CA ASP A 218 -0.17 -0.50 15.11
C ASP A 218 0.87 -1.56 14.75
N ALA A 219 1.06 -1.83 13.45
CA ALA A 219 2.14 -2.68 12.98
C ALA A 219 3.54 -2.15 13.35
N LEU A 220 3.77 -0.83 13.31
CA LEU A 220 5.02 -0.21 13.78
C LEU A 220 5.16 -0.32 15.30
N HIS A 221 4.10 0.04 16.03
CA HIS A 221 4.15 0.07 17.49
C HIS A 221 4.37 -1.32 18.06
N ARG A 222 3.74 -2.36 17.51
CA ARG A 222 3.96 -3.76 17.94
C ARG A 222 5.41 -4.20 17.82
N ILE A 223 6.19 -3.63 16.90
CA ILE A 223 7.62 -3.90 16.77
C ILE A 223 8.48 -2.83 17.45
N GLY A 224 7.93 -2.00 18.35
CA GLY A 224 8.70 -0.99 19.08
C GLY A 224 9.22 0.16 18.21
N VAL A 225 8.65 0.39 17.03
CA VAL A 225 8.96 1.54 16.17
C VAL A 225 7.87 2.59 16.31
N THR A 226 8.25 3.85 16.45
CA THR A 226 7.32 5.00 16.45
C THR A 226 7.66 5.92 15.28
N HIS A 227 6.67 6.48 14.62
CA HIS A 227 6.91 7.28 13.41
C HIS A 227 7.48 8.67 13.71
N GLY A 228 7.05 9.30 14.80
CA GLY A 228 7.57 10.58 15.30
C GLY A 228 7.14 11.84 14.55
N ASP A 229 6.55 11.72 13.36
CA ASP A 229 6.04 12.82 12.55
C ASP A 229 4.87 12.38 11.65
N VAL A 230 3.80 11.84 12.25
CA VAL A 230 2.66 11.32 11.49
C VAL A 230 1.90 12.45 10.81
N LYS A 231 1.85 12.44 9.48
CA LYS A 231 1.17 13.44 8.64
C LYS A 231 0.39 12.78 7.52
N ASP A 232 -0.68 13.44 7.08
CA ASP A 232 -1.52 12.91 5.99
C ASP A 232 -0.71 12.59 4.72
N ARG A 233 0.22 13.48 4.35
CA ARG A 233 1.13 13.30 3.20
C ARG A 233 2.06 12.08 3.32
N HIS A 234 2.25 11.52 4.50
CA HIS A 234 3.12 10.34 4.72
C HIS A 234 2.39 9.02 4.41
N PHE A 235 1.09 9.06 4.13
CA PHE A 235 0.31 7.88 3.71
C PHE A 235 0.11 7.81 2.19
N ARG A 236 0.27 8.93 1.47
CA ARG A 236 0.00 9.05 0.03
C ARG A 236 1.15 9.70 -0.73
N VAL A 237 1.38 9.26 -1.96
CA VAL A 237 2.41 9.84 -2.84
C VAL A 237 2.00 11.26 -3.25
N PRO A 238 2.94 12.22 -3.42
CA PRO A 238 2.59 13.55 -3.88
C PRO A 238 1.81 13.54 -5.21
N GLY A 239 0.73 14.31 -5.27
CA GLY A 239 -0.17 14.39 -6.43
C GLY A 239 -1.25 13.32 -6.46
N ASP A 240 -1.25 12.41 -5.49
CA ASP A 240 -2.20 11.32 -5.39
C ASP A 240 -3.31 11.58 -4.36
N PHE A 241 -4.49 11.00 -4.58
CA PHE A 241 -5.61 11.12 -3.64
C PHE A 241 -5.61 9.99 -2.60
N TYR A 242 -5.36 8.76 -3.06
CA TYR A 242 -5.48 7.55 -2.24
C TYR A 242 -4.19 7.23 -1.48
N ASP A 243 -4.34 6.53 -0.37
CA ASP A 243 -3.21 6.00 0.38
C ASP A 243 -2.44 4.96 -0.44
N THR A 244 -1.15 4.80 -0.14
CA THR A 244 -0.26 3.86 -0.80
C THR A 244 0.42 2.99 0.26
N VAL A 245 1.29 3.61 1.04
CA VAL A 245 2.07 3.03 2.15
C VAL A 245 2.37 4.14 3.15
N LEU A 246 2.77 3.78 4.38
CA LEU A 246 3.30 4.72 5.36
C LEU A 246 4.82 4.88 5.17
N TYR A 247 5.28 6.11 4.93
CA TYR A 247 6.68 6.42 4.63
C TYR A 247 7.17 7.71 5.30
N ASP A 248 8.47 8.01 5.18
CA ASP A 248 9.16 9.15 5.83
C ASP A 248 9.46 8.94 7.32
N PHE A 249 10.36 8.00 7.61
CA PHE A 249 10.82 7.69 8.96
C PHE A 249 12.00 8.55 9.44
N SER A 250 12.20 9.73 8.85
CA SER A 250 13.30 10.65 9.19
C SER A 250 13.26 11.23 10.60
N GLU A 251 12.12 11.13 11.31
CA GLU A 251 11.97 11.54 12.72
C GLU A 251 11.55 10.37 13.62
N SER A 252 11.66 9.15 13.09
CA SER A 252 11.24 7.95 13.80
C SER A 252 12.17 7.60 14.95
N TYR A 253 11.67 6.74 15.83
CA TYR A 253 12.45 6.03 16.82
C TYR A 253 12.18 4.54 16.67
N ALA A 254 13.25 3.75 16.53
CA ALA A 254 13.20 2.30 16.60
C ALA A 254 13.77 1.87 17.94
N PHE A 255 13.08 0.96 18.64
CA PHE A 255 13.46 0.51 19.96
C PHE A 255 14.92 0.03 20.04
N SER A 256 15.58 0.42 21.13
CA SER A 256 16.91 0.00 21.52
C SER A 256 16.97 -0.31 23.01
N GLU A 257 17.75 -1.30 23.41
CA GLU A 257 18.00 -1.61 24.82
C GLU A 257 18.67 -0.44 25.57
N LYS A 258 19.57 0.27 24.89
CA LYS A 258 20.10 1.53 25.43
C LYS A 258 18.98 2.56 25.48
N LYS A 259 18.76 3.14 26.65
CA LYS A 259 17.80 4.23 26.83
C LYS A 259 18.20 5.45 25.99
N PRO A 260 17.33 5.94 25.08
CA PRO A 260 17.66 7.07 24.23
C PRO A 260 17.67 8.40 25.01
N LEU A 261 18.33 9.41 24.45
CA LEU A 261 18.28 10.80 24.93
C LEU A 261 16.86 11.36 24.82
N VAL A 262 16.21 11.13 23.68
CA VAL A 262 14.85 11.60 23.36
C VAL A 262 14.12 10.58 22.50
N VAL A 263 12.79 10.57 22.59
CA VAL A 263 11.91 9.82 21.69
C VAL A 263 10.90 10.80 21.11
N ASN A 264 10.81 10.90 19.78
CA ASN A 264 9.91 11.80 19.05
C ASN A 264 9.98 13.25 19.57
N ALA A 265 11.21 13.77 19.68
CA ALA A 265 11.56 15.09 20.22
C ALA A 265 11.17 15.34 21.70
N CYS A 266 10.66 14.34 22.41
CA CYS A 266 10.23 14.41 23.80
C CYS A 266 11.16 13.62 24.73
N LYS A 267 10.98 13.77 26.05
CA LYS A 267 11.57 12.83 27.01
C LYS A 267 11.09 11.41 26.68
N PRO A 268 11.95 10.39 26.84
CA PRO A 268 11.51 9.00 26.72
C PRO A 268 10.27 8.78 27.58
N ARG A 269 9.26 8.11 27.03
CA ARG A 269 7.98 7.78 27.67
C ARG A 269 7.51 6.41 27.18
N PRO A 270 6.59 5.73 27.89
CA PRO A 270 6.10 4.42 27.47
C PRO A 270 5.51 4.47 26.05
N LEU A 271 5.72 3.40 25.29
CA LEU A 271 5.22 3.24 23.93
C LEU A 271 3.71 3.49 23.86
N LYS A 272 2.94 2.94 24.81
CA LYS A 272 1.48 3.16 24.91
C LYS A 272 1.09 4.64 24.88
N CYS A 273 1.86 5.52 25.53
CA CYS A 273 1.60 6.95 25.50
C CYS A 273 1.92 7.57 24.13
N ILE A 274 3.00 7.11 23.48
CA ILE A 274 3.39 7.58 22.15
C ILE A 274 2.37 7.12 21.11
N SER A 275 2.02 5.83 21.13
CA SER A 275 1.06 5.22 20.24
C SER A 275 -0.28 5.94 20.29
N LYS A 276 -0.80 6.22 21.49
CA LYS A 276 -2.04 6.98 21.66
C LYS A 276 -1.97 8.35 20.97
N CYS A 277 -0.90 9.10 21.15
CA CYS A 277 -0.75 10.41 20.49
C CYS A 277 -0.66 10.29 18.96
N GLU A 278 0.07 9.31 18.43
CA GLU A 278 0.18 9.10 16.99
C GLU A 278 -1.16 8.66 16.37
N GLN A 279 -1.91 7.79 17.04
CA GLN A 279 -3.25 7.39 16.63
C GLN A 279 -4.25 8.56 16.68
N GLU A 280 -4.18 9.42 17.71
CA GLU A 280 -4.97 10.66 17.79
C GLU A 280 -4.65 11.61 16.62
N CYS A 281 -3.39 11.75 16.24
CA CYS A 281 -3.01 12.53 15.04
C CYS A 281 -3.62 11.97 13.76
N VAL A 282 -3.63 10.65 13.56
CA VAL A 282 -4.29 10.02 12.39
C VAL A 282 -5.78 10.27 12.42
N LYS A 283 -6.41 10.08 13.58
CA LYS A 283 -7.85 10.33 13.77
C LYS A 283 -8.19 11.76 13.34
N SER A 284 -7.54 12.78 13.90
CA SER A 284 -7.78 14.18 13.55
C SER A 284 -7.51 14.48 12.07
N GLN A 285 -6.54 13.81 11.43
CA GLN A 285 -6.29 13.97 9.99
C GLN A 285 -7.45 13.43 9.15
N VAL A 286 -7.99 12.26 9.47
CA VAL A 286 -9.12 11.69 8.74
C VAL A 286 -10.41 12.47 9.03
N GLU A 287 -10.61 12.93 10.26
CA GLU A 287 -11.71 13.85 10.60
C GLU A 287 -11.67 15.11 9.75
N GLN A 288 -10.50 15.74 9.63
CA GLN A 288 -10.35 16.94 8.81
C GLN A 288 -10.69 16.66 7.34
N ARG A 289 -10.25 15.52 6.78
CA ARG A 289 -10.61 15.11 5.42
C ARG A 289 -12.12 14.95 5.24
N ALA A 290 -12.79 14.37 6.24
CA ALA A 290 -14.23 14.21 6.24
C ALA A 290 -14.98 15.56 6.33
N VAL A 291 -14.52 16.48 7.18
CA VAL A 291 -15.04 17.86 7.28
C VAL A 291 -14.86 18.60 5.96
N ASP A 292 -13.70 18.45 5.32
CA ASP A 292 -13.39 19.06 4.02
C ASP A 292 -14.14 18.38 2.85
N ARG A 293 -14.78 17.23 3.12
CA ARG A 293 -15.45 16.39 2.11
C ARG A 293 -14.55 16.13 0.90
N ASP A 294 -13.30 15.82 1.18
CA ASP A 294 -12.27 15.72 0.15
C ASP A 294 -12.50 14.56 -0.81
N PHE A 295 -13.11 13.46 -0.33
CA PHE A 295 -13.52 12.34 -1.16
C PHE A 295 -14.59 12.72 -2.17
N ARG A 296 -15.64 13.44 -1.76
CA ARG A 296 -16.64 13.96 -2.70
C ARG A 296 -16.01 14.90 -3.72
N SER A 297 -15.18 15.82 -3.25
CA SER A 297 -14.48 16.77 -4.11
C SER A 297 -13.59 16.07 -5.14
N HIS A 298 -12.95 14.96 -4.75
CA HIS A 298 -12.20 14.11 -5.66
C HIS A 298 -13.10 13.47 -6.73
N LEU A 299 -14.22 12.87 -6.35
CA LEU A 299 -15.19 12.26 -7.27
C LEU A 299 -15.77 13.29 -8.25
N ILE A 300 -16.14 14.48 -7.76
CA ILE A 300 -16.67 15.57 -8.58
C ILE A 300 -15.66 16.03 -9.62
N ARG A 301 -14.37 16.08 -9.25
CA ARG A 301 -13.29 16.44 -10.19
C ARG A 301 -13.13 15.44 -11.34
N LEU A 302 -13.51 14.18 -11.14
CA LEU A 302 -13.42 13.13 -12.16
C LEU A 302 -14.63 13.11 -13.09
N ILE A 303 -15.78 13.59 -12.62
CA ILE A 303 -17.07 13.51 -13.32
C ILE A 303 -17.78 14.87 -13.23
N SER A 304 -19.01 14.91 -12.69
CA SER A 304 -19.80 16.11 -12.45
C SER A 304 -20.46 16.01 -11.08
N GLN A 305 -20.82 17.15 -10.49
CA GLN A 305 -21.44 17.18 -9.17
C GLN A 305 -22.78 16.46 -9.13
N ASP A 306 -23.68 16.78 -10.06
CA ASP A 306 -25.03 16.20 -10.09
C ASP A 306 -24.97 14.67 -10.21
N THR A 307 -24.11 14.15 -11.10
CA THR A 307 -23.98 12.70 -11.29
C THR A 307 -23.39 12.00 -10.07
N VAL A 308 -22.46 12.64 -9.35
CA VAL A 308 -21.89 12.10 -8.11
C VAL A 308 -22.95 12.11 -7.00
N ASP A 309 -23.68 13.21 -6.85
CA ASP A 309 -24.72 13.37 -5.84
C ASP A 309 -25.85 12.35 -6.04
N ASP A 310 -26.28 12.14 -7.28
CA ASP A 310 -27.24 11.10 -7.66
C ASP A 310 -26.68 9.70 -7.35
N SER A 311 -25.42 9.45 -7.69
CA SER A 311 -24.80 8.13 -7.49
C SER A 311 -24.60 7.74 -6.03
N LEU A 312 -24.38 8.73 -5.17
CA LEU A 312 -24.26 8.53 -3.73
C LEU A 312 -25.62 8.32 -3.03
N SER A 313 -26.72 8.80 -3.64
CA SER A 313 -28.04 8.83 -3.02
C SER A 313 -29.04 7.83 -3.60
N GLN A 314 -28.86 7.39 -4.84
CA GLN A 314 -29.81 6.47 -5.49
C GLN A 314 -29.91 5.11 -4.78
N SER A 315 -31.10 4.50 -4.84
CA SER A 315 -31.31 3.10 -4.45
C SER A 315 -30.57 2.18 -5.42
N LEU A 316 -29.99 1.11 -4.87
CA LEU A 316 -29.23 0.10 -5.62
C LEU A 316 -29.93 -1.27 -5.62
N ASP A 317 -31.16 -1.37 -5.12
CA ASP A 317 -31.88 -2.65 -4.96
C ASP A 317 -31.97 -3.41 -6.30
N LYS A 318 -32.18 -2.66 -7.39
CA LYS A 318 -32.22 -3.24 -8.73
C LYS A 318 -30.86 -3.63 -9.26
N GLU A 319 -29.76 -3.05 -8.79
CA GLU A 319 -28.41 -3.35 -9.29
C GLU A 319 -27.79 -4.59 -8.66
N GLU A 320 -28.27 -5.00 -7.48
CA GLU A 320 -27.83 -6.23 -6.83
C GLU A 320 -27.99 -7.47 -7.73
N GLU A 321 -29.06 -7.52 -8.52
CA GLU A 321 -29.37 -8.61 -9.45
C GLU A 321 -28.52 -8.58 -10.73
N TRP A 322 -27.79 -7.48 -10.99
CA TRP A 322 -27.01 -7.28 -12.23
C TRP A 322 -25.52 -7.11 -11.96
N LEU A 323 -25.07 -7.50 -10.76
CA LEU A 323 -23.66 -7.49 -10.42
C LEU A 323 -22.85 -8.35 -11.41
N GLU A 324 -21.74 -7.79 -11.85
CA GLU A 324 -20.79 -8.37 -12.78
C GLU A 324 -19.63 -9.04 -12.04
N LEU A 325 -18.94 -9.98 -12.67
CA LEU A 325 -17.65 -10.44 -12.17
C LEU A 325 -16.61 -9.34 -12.39
N ILE A 326 -15.89 -8.98 -11.33
CA ILE A 326 -14.79 -8.01 -11.40
C ILE A 326 -13.48 -8.76 -11.17
N VAL A 327 -12.55 -8.70 -12.12
CA VAL A 327 -11.23 -9.34 -12.00
C VAL A 327 -10.15 -8.27 -12.04
N LEU A 328 -9.33 -8.16 -11.01
CA LEU A 328 -8.35 -7.10 -10.81
C LEU A 328 -6.93 -7.67 -10.74
N LYS A 329 -5.96 -6.99 -11.36
CA LYS A 329 -4.53 -7.24 -11.15
C LYS A 329 -4.08 -6.53 -9.89
N VAL A 330 -3.55 -7.30 -8.95
CA VAL A 330 -2.93 -6.78 -7.74
C VAL A 330 -1.43 -7.01 -7.83
N TYR A 331 -0.66 -5.93 -7.75
CA TYR A 331 0.79 -5.96 -8.00
C TYR A 331 1.61 -6.33 -6.76
N HIS A 332 0.98 -6.33 -5.59
CA HIS A 332 1.60 -6.66 -4.32
C HIS A 332 0.73 -7.68 -3.60
N ARG A 333 1.36 -8.55 -2.82
CA ARG A 333 0.65 -9.45 -1.91
C ARG A 333 -0.22 -8.61 -0.96
N PRO A 334 -1.51 -8.95 -0.76
CA PRO A 334 -2.30 -8.33 0.30
C PRO A 334 -1.79 -8.79 1.67
N ASP A 335 -2.17 -8.09 2.73
CA ASP A 335 -1.79 -8.47 4.09
C ASP A 335 -2.53 -9.74 4.55
N TYR A 336 -3.78 -9.87 4.14
CA TYR A 336 -4.55 -11.10 4.22
C TYR A 336 -5.34 -11.27 2.93
N PHE A 337 -5.46 -12.51 2.46
CA PHE A 337 -6.28 -12.89 1.32
C PHE A 337 -7.77 -12.92 1.71
N LEU A 338 -8.28 -11.78 2.16
CA LEU A 338 -9.67 -11.59 2.58
C LEU A 338 -10.38 -10.61 1.64
N MET A 339 -11.63 -10.26 1.98
CA MET A 339 -12.33 -9.16 1.32
C MET A 339 -11.48 -7.90 1.49
N PRO A 340 -11.15 -7.15 0.44
CA PRO A 340 -10.37 -5.93 0.61
C PRO A 340 -11.20 -4.82 1.30
N THR A 341 -10.52 -3.95 2.04
CA THR A 341 -11.13 -2.76 2.62
C THR A 341 -11.59 -1.80 1.52
N LEU A 342 -12.68 -1.08 1.77
CA LEU A 342 -13.25 -0.14 0.81
C LEU A 342 -12.20 0.89 0.35
N ASN A 343 -11.46 1.48 1.28
CA ASN A 343 -10.41 2.45 0.97
C ASN A 343 -9.31 1.87 0.06
N SER A 344 -8.90 0.62 0.27
CA SER A 344 -7.81 0.03 -0.51
C SER A 344 -8.24 -0.46 -1.90
N ILE A 345 -9.49 -0.92 -2.05
CA ILE A 345 -10.02 -1.43 -3.33
C ILE A 345 -10.59 -0.36 -4.24
N PHE A 346 -11.16 0.71 -3.69
CA PHE A 346 -11.82 1.76 -4.46
C PHE A 346 -10.99 2.35 -5.62
N PRO A 347 -9.66 2.64 -5.48
CA PRO A 347 -8.87 3.09 -6.62
C PRO A 347 -8.82 2.08 -7.78
N PHE A 348 -8.90 0.78 -7.49
CA PHE A 348 -8.95 -0.25 -8.54
C PHE A 348 -10.30 -0.23 -9.25
N LEU A 349 -11.40 -0.10 -8.50
CA LEU A 349 -12.74 0.03 -9.08
C LEU A 349 -12.86 1.27 -9.97
N GLU A 350 -12.29 2.40 -9.52
CA GLU A 350 -12.26 3.65 -10.27
C GLU A 350 -11.53 3.49 -11.61
N GLU A 351 -10.41 2.77 -11.63
CA GLU A 351 -9.60 2.56 -12.83
C GLU A 351 -10.23 1.58 -13.83
N VAL A 352 -10.92 0.53 -13.35
CA VAL A 352 -11.54 -0.49 -14.23
C VAL A 352 -12.97 -0.15 -14.63
N ARG A 353 -13.47 1.03 -14.23
CA ARG A 353 -14.84 1.45 -14.54
C ARG A 353 -15.09 1.42 -16.06
N PRO A 354 -16.25 0.92 -16.52
CA PRO A 354 -16.62 1.01 -17.93
C PRO A 354 -16.72 2.48 -18.39
N GLU A 355 -16.21 2.79 -19.60
CA GLU A 355 -16.24 4.15 -20.15
C GLU A 355 -17.66 4.69 -20.35
N CYS A 356 -18.62 3.80 -20.64
CA CYS A 356 -20.03 4.14 -20.80
C CYS A 356 -20.75 4.44 -19.48
N ASP A 357 -20.10 4.19 -18.33
CA ASP A 357 -20.71 4.29 -17.02
C ASP A 357 -19.73 4.90 -15.99
N PRO A 358 -19.58 6.23 -16.00
CA PRO A 358 -18.54 6.90 -15.20
C PRO A 358 -18.75 6.73 -13.70
N CYS A 359 -19.97 6.46 -13.23
CA CYS A 359 -20.29 6.30 -11.81
C CYS A 359 -20.36 4.84 -11.34
N TRP A 360 -20.06 3.87 -12.22
CA TRP A 360 -20.05 2.45 -11.91
C TRP A 360 -19.28 2.12 -10.62
N HIS A 361 -18.07 2.66 -10.48
CA HIS A 361 -17.20 2.40 -9.33
C HIS A 361 -17.77 2.88 -7.99
N ILE A 362 -18.55 3.98 -7.97
CA ILE A 362 -19.25 4.45 -6.77
C ILE A 362 -20.29 3.41 -6.35
N ARG A 363 -21.10 2.95 -7.30
CA ARG A 363 -22.16 1.97 -7.03
C ARG A 363 -21.62 0.60 -6.64
N ARG A 364 -20.56 0.14 -7.30
CA ARG A 364 -19.90 -1.13 -6.96
C ARG A 364 -19.14 -1.06 -5.64
N GLY A 365 -18.59 0.10 -5.29
CA GLY A 365 -18.06 0.35 -3.95
C GLY A 365 -19.15 0.19 -2.87
N ARG A 366 -20.34 0.76 -3.09
CA ARG A 366 -21.50 0.63 -2.19
C ARG A 366 -22.00 -0.82 -2.06
N LEU A 367 -21.89 -1.61 -3.13
CA LEU A 367 -22.32 -3.01 -3.16
C LEU A 367 -21.20 -4.01 -2.89
N LEU A 368 -20.04 -3.57 -2.38
CA LEU A 368 -18.87 -4.45 -2.20
C LEU A 368 -19.20 -5.67 -1.32
N HIS A 369 -20.06 -5.49 -0.31
CA HIS A 369 -20.51 -6.54 0.58
C HIS A 369 -21.37 -7.63 -0.08
N HIS A 370 -21.86 -7.42 -1.31
CA HIS A 370 -22.55 -8.45 -2.12
C HIS A 370 -21.59 -9.34 -2.93
N TYR A 371 -20.29 -9.06 -2.86
CA TYR A 371 -19.26 -9.88 -3.49
C TYR A 371 -18.64 -10.88 -2.51
N GLU A 372 -18.14 -11.99 -3.04
CA GLU A 372 -17.20 -12.89 -2.39
C GLU A 372 -15.82 -12.72 -3.06
N PRO A 373 -14.75 -12.47 -2.29
CA PRO A 373 -13.41 -12.38 -2.82
C PRO A 373 -12.86 -13.78 -3.13
N VAL A 374 -12.31 -13.95 -4.32
CA VAL A 374 -11.55 -15.13 -4.72
C VAL A 374 -10.18 -14.67 -5.19
N TRP A 375 -9.15 -15.04 -4.43
CA TRP A 375 -7.77 -14.73 -4.76
C TRP A 375 -7.16 -15.80 -5.65
N ALA A 376 -6.42 -15.35 -6.66
CA ALA A 376 -5.75 -16.23 -7.60
C ALA A 376 -4.33 -15.74 -7.85
N VAL A 377 -3.44 -16.67 -8.15
CA VAL A 377 -2.05 -16.39 -8.47
C VAL A 377 -1.72 -17.02 -9.80
N ALA A 378 -1.23 -16.20 -10.71
CA ALA A 378 -0.81 -16.63 -12.02
C ALA A 378 0.69 -16.94 -12.05
N MET A 379 1.01 -18.12 -12.54
CA MET A 379 2.37 -18.58 -12.81
C MET A 379 2.77 -18.24 -14.25
N GLY A 380 4.07 -18.09 -14.50
CA GLY A 380 4.58 -17.85 -15.86
C GLY A 380 4.22 -19.00 -16.81
N LYS A 381 4.26 -18.74 -18.13
CA LYS A 381 3.85 -19.63 -19.25
C LYS A 381 4.41 -21.08 -19.25
N ARG A 382 5.28 -21.45 -18.33
CA ARG A 382 5.94 -22.77 -18.26
C ARG A 382 5.30 -23.74 -17.24
N HIS A 383 4.28 -23.33 -16.51
CA HIS A 383 3.55 -24.21 -15.58
C HIS A 383 2.35 -24.91 -16.25
N LEU A 384 2.10 -26.16 -15.84
CA LEU A 384 0.97 -27.00 -16.28
C LEU A 384 -0.38 -26.39 -15.87
N ASP A 385 -0.45 -25.82 -14.66
CA ASP A 385 -1.58 -25.03 -14.18
C ASP A 385 -1.17 -23.55 -14.07
N PRO A 386 -1.61 -22.70 -15.00
CA PRO A 386 -1.15 -21.31 -15.08
C PRO A 386 -1.80 -20.38 -14.06
N ILE A 387 -2.89 -20.81 -13.40
CA ILE A 387 -3.59 -20.08 -12.34
C ILE A 387 -3.85 -21.04 -11.18
N THR A 388 -3.46 -20.62 -9.97
CA THR A 388 -3.73 -21.32 -8.72
C THR A 388 -4.62 -20.45 -7.83
N PHE A 389 -5.69 -20.99 -7.28
CA PHE A 389 -6.57 -20.27 -6.35
C PHE A 389 -6.13 -20.44 -4.89
N GLU A 390 -6.55 -19.53 -4.00
CA GLU A 390 -6.13 -19.49 -2.58
C GLU A 390 -6.25 -20.81 -1.83
N ASN A 391 -7.28 -21.60 -2.15
CA ASN A 391 -7.57 -22.86 -1.46
C ASN A 391 -6.86 -24.07 -2.08
N GLU A 392 -6.16 -23.88 -3.20
CA GLU A 392 -5.40 -24.96 -3.84
C GLU A 392 -4.03 -25.12 -3.15
N ALA A 393 -3.58 -26.36 -3.00
CA ALA A 393 -2.28 -26.65 -2.41
C ALA A 393 -1.17 -25.89 -3.16
N GLN A 394 -0.23 -25.29 -2.43
CA GLN A 394 0.91 -24.47 -2.92
C GLN A 394 0.64 -22.97 -3.11
N PHE A 395 -0.57 -22.46 -2.92
CA PHE A 395 -0.87 -21.03 -3.12
C PHE A 395 0.12 -20.10 -2.38
N GLU A 396 0.32 -20.31 -1.08
CA GLU A 396 1.23 -19.47 -0.29
C GLU A 396 2.68 -19.54 -0.76
N THR A 397 3.15 -20.73 -1.16
CA THR A 397 4.50 -20.95 -1.69
C THR A 397 4.71 -20.22 -3.02
N ILE A 398 3.66 -20.16 -3.86
CA ILE A 398 3.72 -19.51 -5.18
C ILE A 398 3.71 -17.99 -5.05
N VAL A 399 2.94 -17.45 -4.10
CA VAL A 399 2.86 -16.02 -3.82
C VAL A 399 4.24 -15.42 -3.50
N GLU A 400 5.11 -16.19 -2.84
CA GLU A 400 6.46 -15.75 -2.47
C GLU A 400 7.43 -15.66 -3.66
N CYS A 401 7.05 -16.17 -4.84
CA CYS A 401 7.85 -16.07 -6.04
C CYS A 401 7.70 -14.68 -6.71
N ASP A 402 8.81 -13.95 -6.88
CA ASP A 402 8.89 -12.60 -7.47
C ASP A 402 8.32 -12.46 -8.89
N ARG A 403 7.99 -13.58 -9.56
CA ARG A 403 7.41 -13.60 -10.92
C ARG A 403 5.90 -13.90 -10.96
N SER A 404 5.30 -14.18 -9.81
CA SER A 404 3.87 -14.46 -9.71
C SER A 404 3.06 -13.18 -9.92
N ARG A 405 1.86 -13.30 -10.51
CA ARG A 405 0.92 -12.18 -10.64
C ARG A 405 -0.31 -12.50 -9.81
N ILE A 406 -0.64 -11.61 -8.88
CA ILE A 406 -1.78 -11.81 -7.98
C ILE A 406 -3.01 -11.17 -8.63
N LEU A 407 -4.11 -11.89 -8.56
CA LEU A 407 -5.41 -11.46 -9.07
C LEU A 407 -6.43 -11.53 -7.93
N LEU A 408 -7.34 -10.56 -7.94
CA LEU A 408 -8.52 -10.56 -7.08
C LEU A 408 -9.75 -10.66 -7.97
N CYS A 409 -10.58 -11.67 -7.74
CA CYS A 409 -11.88 -11.81 -8.37
C CYS A 409 -12.96 -11.46 -7.33
N LEU A 410 -13.75 -10.43 -7.59
CA LEU A 410 -14.95 -10.15 -6.83
C LEU A 410 -16.11 -10.82 -7.56
N VAL A 411 -16.56 -11.94 -7.00
CA VAL A 411 -17.66 -12.76 -7.56
C VAL A 411 -18.95 -12.40 -6.84
N PRO A 412 -20.04 -12.03 -7.54
CA PRO A 412 -21.31 -11.78 -6.86
C PRO A 412 -21.81 -13.02 -6.12
N LYS A 413 -22.18 -12.87 -4.85
CA LYS A 413 -22.59 -13.99 -3.97
C LYS A 413 -23.74 -14.83 -4.55
N TRP A 414 -24.66 -14.19 -5.29
CA TRP A 414 -25.83 -14.85 -5.88
C TRP A 414 -25.50 -15.66 -7.14
N TRP A 415 -24.33 -15.49 -7.75
CA TRP A 415 -23.91 -16.35 -8.87
C TRP A 415 -23.76 -17.81 -8.44
N ASN A 416 -23.71 -18.06 -7.12
CA ASN A 416 -23.65 -19.39 -6.52
C ASN A 416 -22.59 -20.28 -7.19
N ILE A 417 -21.50 -19.65 -7.67
CA ILE A 417 -20.30 -20.38 -8.06
C ILE A 417 -19.95 -21.18 -6.81
N SER A 418 -19.86 -22.50 -6.92
CA SER A 418 -19.49 -23.35 -5.80
C SER A 418 -18.03 -23.09 -5.45
N ILE A 419 -17.73 -21.93 -4.87
CA ILE A 419 -16.45 -21.59 -4.25
C ILE A 419 -16.18 -22.59 -3.11
N ARG A 420 -17.23 -23.22 -2.57
CA ARG A 420 -17.13 -24.41 -1.71
C ARG A 420 -16.44 -25.60 -2.37
N ALA A 421 -16.58 -25.81 -3.69
CA ALA A 421 -15.83 -26.84 -4.43
C ALA A 421 -14.37 -26.45 -4.68
N ILE A 422 -14.03 -25.15 -4.63
CA ILE A 422 -12.64 -24.68 -4.57
C ILE A 422 -12.06 -24.90 -3.15
N ARG A 423 -12.89 -24.74 -2.10
CA ARG A 423 -12.50 -24.93 -0.69
C ARG A 423 -12.47 -26.39 -0.22
N ASP A 424 -13.14 -27.30 -0.93
CA ASP A 424 -13.23 -28.73 -0.62
C ASP A 424 -12.96 -29.56 -1.89
N PRO A 425 -11.73 -30.08 -2.08
CA PRO A 425 -11.34 -30.77 -3.31
C PRO A 425 -12.09 -32.09 -3.55
N ASP A 426 -12.82 -32.61 -2.55
CA ASP A 426 -13.67 -33.80 -2.68
C ASP A 426 -15.03 -33.48 -3.34
N LEU A 427 -15.41 -32.21 -3.42
CA LEU A 427 -16.56 -31.76 -4.22
C LEU A 427 -16.12 -31.46 -5.66
N LYS A 428 -16.48 -32.34 -6.60
CA LYS A 428 -16.33 -32.03 -8.03
C LYS A 428 -17.22 -30.85 -8.40
N ASP A 429 -16.63 -29.80 -8.99
CA ASP A 429 -17.38 -28.75 -9.68
C ASP A 429 -18.15 -29.37 -10.85
N THR A 430 -19.47 -29.53 -10.70
CA THR A 430 -20.35 -30.05 -11.75
C THR A 430 -20.79 -28.97 -12.74
N SER A 431 -20.43 -27.70 -12.50
CA SER A 431 -20.93 -26.54 -13.25
C SER A 431 -19.93 -25.95 -14.27
N GLY A 432 -18.63 -26.27 -14.16
CA GLY A 432 -17.57 -25.72 -15.01
C GLY A 432 -17.34 -24.21 -14.82
N LEU A 433 -17.88 -23.63 -13.76
CA LEU A 433 -17.78 -22.19 -13.48
C LEU A 433 -16.38 -21.83 -12.96
N VAL A 434 -15.71 -22.75 -12.26
CA VAL A 434 -14.32 -22.56 -11.83
C VAL A 434 -13.38 -22.48 -13.04
N ASP A 435 -13.60 -23.31 -14.06
CA ASP A 435 -12.80 -23.28 -15.30
C ASP A 435 -13.01 -21.96 -16.09
N LYS A 436 -14.25 -21.44 -16.11
CA LYS A 436 -14.55 -20.12 -16.69
C LYS A 436 -13.89 -18.99 -15.93
N LEU A 437 -13.90 -19.04 -14.60
CA LEU A 437 -13.17 -18.08 -13.77
C LEU A 437 -11.66 -18.15 -14.05
N ARG A 438 -11.12 -19.36 -14.18
CA ARG A 438 -9.72 -19.59 -14.56
C ARG A 438 -9.40 -18.99 -15.94
N ASP A 439 -10.27 -19.15 -16.93
CA ASP A 439 -10.13 -18.53 -18.25
C ASP A 439 -10.17 -16.99 -18.19
N ALA A 440 -11.09 -16.42 -17.41
CA ALA A 440 -11.14 -14.97 -17.19
C ALA A 440 -9.85 -14.42 -16.57
N CYS A 441 -9.31 -15.11 -15.56
CA CYS A 441 -8.01 -14.81 -14.96
C CYS A 441 -6.88 -14.89 -15.99
N LEU A 442 -6.85 -15.93 -16.83
CA LEU A 442 -5.83 -16.10 -17.87
C LEU A 442 -5.84 -14.98 -18.90
N ARG A 443 -7.03 -14.59 -19.38
CA ARG A 443 -7.18 -13.45 -20.30
C ARG A 443 -6.60 -12.18 -19.70
N LEU A 444 -6.85 -11.94 -18.42
CA LEU A 444 -6.30 -10.78 -17.71
C LEU A 444 -4.78 -10.87 -17.57
N VAL A 445 -4.24 -12.03 -17.21
CA VAL A 445 -2.79 -12.22 -17.10
C VAL A 445 -2.07 -11.90 -18.39
N PHE A 446 -2.62 -12.29 -19.54
CA PHE A 446 -1.99 -12.03 -20.84
C PHE A 446 -2.31 -10.66 -21.45
N SER A 447 -3.26 -9.91 -20.89
CA SER A 447 -3.51 -8.54 -21.32
C SER A 447 -2.38 -7.61 -20.85
N HIS A 448 -1.77 -6.90 -21.79
CA HIS A 448 -0.79 -5.86 -21.47
C HIS A 448 -1.50 -4.53 -21.28
N GLY A 449 -1.20 -3.84 -20.17
CA GLY A 449 -1.72 -2.48 -19.93
C GLY A 449 -3.04 -2.41 -19.15
N THR A 450 -3.91 -3.42 -19.22
CA THR A 450 -5.20 -3.37 -18.51
C THR A 450 -5.06 -3.77 -17.04
N PRO A 451 -5.57 -2.97 -16.08
CA PRO A 451 -5.50 -3.26 -14.64
C PRO A 451 -6.56 -4.26 -14.17
N GLY A 452 -7.62 -4.50 -14.93
CA GLY A 452 -8.67 -5.46 -14.61
C GLY A 452 -9.74 -5.54 -15.69
N PHE A 453 -10.74 -6.40 -15.49
CA PHE A 453 -11.90 -6.55 -16.36
C PHE A 453 -13.19 -6.62 -15.54
N VAL A 454 -14.29 -6.23 -16.18
CA VAL A 454 -15.66 -6.36 -15.70
C VAL A 454 -16.39 -7.24 -16.70
N ILE A 455 -17.00 -8.33 -16.23
CA ILE A 455 -17.63 -9.35 -17.08
C ILE A 455 -19.07 -9.57 -16.61
N GLY A 456 -20.04 -9.30 -17.48
CA GLY A 456 -21.45 -9.48 -17.16
C GLY A 456 -21.82 -10.96 -16.96
N HIS A 457 -22.89 -11.23 -16.22
CA HIS A 457 -23.32 -12.61 -15.92
C HIS A 457 -23.59 -13.45 -17.18
N ARG A 458 -24.26 -12.90 -18.20
CA ARG A 458 -24.56 -13.59 -19.47
C ARG A 458 -23.29 -13.91 -20.26
N GLU A 459 -22.38 -12.93 -20.34
CA GLU A 459 -21.07 -13.07 -20.99
C GLU A 459 -20.25 -14.17 -20.30
N PHE A 460 -20.21 -14.16 -18.96
CA PHE A 460 -19.50 -15.17 -18.18
C PHE A 460 -20.06 -16.58 -18.37
N LEU A 461 -21.40 -16.71 -18.45
CA LEU A 461 -22.03 -18.00 -18.70
C LEU A 461 -21.86 -18.49 -20.15
N GLY A 462 -21.44 -17.63 -21.08
CA GLY A 462 -21.25 -17.98 -22.48
C GLY A 462 -22.57 -18.31 -23.19
N THR A 463 -23.68 -17.73 -22.73
CA THR A 463 -25.01 -17.89 -23.35
C THR A 463 -25.14 -17.14 -24.68
N ASP A 464 -24.15 -16.31 -25.04
CA ASP A 464 -24.12 -15.52 -26.29
C ASP A 464 -23.73 -16.35 -27.54
N LYS A 465 -23.96 -17.67 -27.53
CA LYS A 465 -23.77 -18.49 -28.75
C LYS A 465 -24.69 -18.07 -29.90
N GLU A 466 -25.76 -17.33 -29.64
CA GLU A 466 -26.66 -16.83 -30.69
C GLU A 466 -26.10 -15.65 -31.51
N ASP A 467 -25.07 -14.94 -31.04
CA ASP A 467 -24.50 -13.79 -31.78
C ASP A 467 -23.30 -14.14 -32.69
N ARG A 468 -22.78 -15.38 -32.61
CA ARG A 468 -21.78 -15.85 -33.59
C ARG A 468 -22.42 -16.25 -34.92
N GLU A 469 -23.65 -16.75 -34.92
CA GLU A 469 -24.37 -17.08 -36.17
C GLU A 469 -24.80 -15.84 -36.95
N ILE A 470 -24.93 -14.67 -36.31
CA ILE A 470 -25.27 -13.42 -37.02
C ILE A 470 -24.06 -12.81 -37.74
N ARG A 471 -22.83 -13.01 -37.24
CA ARG A 471 -21.62 -12.58 -37.96
C ARG A 471 -21.23 -13.51 -39.11
N ASP A 472 -21.44 -14.81 -38.95
CA ASP A 472 -21.15 -15.77 -40.03
C ASP A 472 -22.18 -15.67 -41.17
N ASN A 473 -23.44 -15.33 -40.88
CA ASN A 473 -24.45 -15.07 -41.91
C ASN A 473 -24.26 -13.74 -42.68
N GLN A 474 -23.52 -12.77 -42.15
CA GLN A 474 -23.19 -11.54 -42.89
C GLN A 474 -22.03 -11.72 -43.88
N ASN A 475 -21.20 -12.76 -43.73
CA ASN A 475 -20.15 -13.09 -44.69
C ASN A 475 -20.65 -13.92 -45.87
N VAL A 476 -21.73 -14.70 -45.72
CA VAL A 476 -22.33 -15.49 -46.82
C VAL A 476 -23.11 -14.62 -47.81
N VAL A 477 -23.65 -13.48 -47.37
CA VAL A 477 -24.40 -12.54 -48.25
C VAL A 477 -23.47 -11.65 -49.09
N LYS A 478 -22.17 -11.55 -48.75
CA LYS A 478 -21.19 -10.79 -49.55
C LYS A 478 -20.56 -11.59 -50.70
N GLU A 479 -20.58 -12.93 -50.65
CA GLU A 479 -20.04 -13.76 -51.74
C GLU A 479 -21.02 -14.04 -52.89
N SER A 480 -22.26 -13.54 -52.82
CA SER A 480 -23.30 -13.79 -53.84
C SER A 480 -23.59 -12.61 -54.77
N LEU A 481 -22.82 -11.52 -54.69
CA LEU A 481 -22.98 -10.32 -55.52
C LEU A 481 -21.64 -9.85 -56.12
N GLU A 482 -21.01 -10.67 -56.96
CA GLU A 482 -20.11 -10.17 -58.01
C GLU A 482 -20.55 -10.70 -59.39
N PRO A 483 -20.83 -9.82 -60.37
CA PRO A 483 -21.18 -10.23 -61.71
C PRO A 483 -19.91 -10.58 -62.50
N SER A 484 -19.97 -11.71 -63.20
CA SER A 484 -19.01 -12.12 -64.22
C SER A 484 -18.89 -11.04 -65.32
N GLY A 485 -17.69 -10.51 -65.51
CA GLY A 485 -17.34 -9.68 -66.67
C GLY A 485 -16.11 -10.25 -67.36
N ARG A 486 -16.34 -10.99 -68.45
CA ARG A 486 -15.30 -11.33 -69.45
C ARG A 486 -14.98 -10.08 -70.28
N ASP A 487 -13.70 -9.94 -70.57
CA ASP A 487 -13.03 -9.48 -71.80
C ASP A 487 -13.79 -8.60 -72.81
N VAL A 488 -13.14 -7.53 -73.29
CA VAL A 488 -12.69 -7.34 -74.69
C VAL A 488 -11.92 -6.01 -74.85
N GLU A 489 -10.66 -6.16 -75.28
CA GLU A 489 -9.84 -5.42 -76.25
C GLU A 489 -9.78 -3.87 -76.40
N SER A 490 -8.55 -3.44 -76.72
CA SER A 490 -8.09 -2.21 -77.41
C SER A 490 -8.15 -0.93 -76.57
N MET A 491 -7.10 -0.11 -76.47
CA MET A 491 -5.99 0.21 -77.38
C MET A 491 -4.76 0.65 -76.58
#